data_AF-A0A3G2G6K0-F1
#
_entry.id   AF-A0A3G2G6K0-F1
#
_cell.length_a   1.000
_cell.length_b   1.000
_cell.length_c   1.000
_cell.angle_alpha   90.00
_cell.angle_beta   90.00
_cell.angle_gamma   90.00
#
_symmetry.space_group_name_H-M   'P 1'
#
loop_
_entity.id
_entity.type
_entity.pdbx_description
1 polymer ?
#
loop_
_entity_poly.entity_id
_entity_poly.type
_entity_poly.pdbx_seq_one_letter_code
_entity_poly.pdbx_strand_id
1 'polypeptide(L)'
;MRMNTNCKKKNVLLYALILSLYACQSIPDSKKTTNSKIAEDAVSKTEEISFAQVKISPLNREMLDAAAQGNLKKLEEAINKGADINVRGNGYATALMNASLSNHPEVVSFLLKKGALINAQDEVGEAALTRSVSSQNNEILNILLHAGANINLENKKGISLLEYAISDRNYPVILTLLDHKIDVKSKDESTYLLKLADWGTAVGVAGLNGREIHPSDKEEIKIMQKLIDMGVNVNQQNKKGWTALMVSVESAPLSIVQFLLDKGANVNSKDNLGWTALDWAKNAGREDIHQLLLKYEGKAGK
;
A
#
# COMPACT_ATOMS: atom_id res chain seq x y z
N MET A 1 9.83 15.15 28.88
CA MET A 1 11.01 14.33 28.59
C MET A 1 10.85 13.71 27.21
N ARG A 2 11.73 14.06 26.27
CA ARG A 2 11.71 13.59 24.87
C ARG A 2 12.34 12.19 24.79
N MET A 3 11.60 11.21 24.26
CA MET A 3 12.17 9.91 23.87
C MET A 3 12.95 10.05 22.55
N ASN A 4 14.18 9.54 22.58
CA ASN A 4 15.21 9.70 21.56
C ASN A 4 15.09 8.65 20.44
N THR A 5 15.11 9.11 19.19
CA THR A 5 14.90 8.39 17.92
C THR A 5 16.06 7.46 17.49
N ASN A 6 16.79 6.88 18.45
CA ASN A 6 17.99 6.08 18.16
C ASN A 6 17.74 4.62 17.75
N CYS A 7 16.48 4.19 17.61
CA CYS A 7 16.17 2.78 17.28
C CYS A 7 16.08 2.48 15.77
N LYS A 8 15.95 3.48 14.88
CA LYS A 8 15.83 3.23 13.42
C LYS A 8 17.17 3.15 12.67
N LYS A 9 18.26 3.71 13.21
CA LYS A 9 19.60 3.62 12.59
C LYS A 9 20.32 2.29 12.82
N LYS A 10 19.94 1.52 13.84
CA LYS A 10 20.61 0.24 14.16
C LYS A 10 20.25 -0.92 13.23
N ASN A 11 19.08 -0.91 12.57
CA ASN A 11 18.64 -2.06 11.75
C ASN A 11 19.29 -2.14 10.36
N VAL A 12 19.77 -1.03 9.78
CA VAL A 12 20.49 -1.06 8.50
C VAL A 12 21.95 -1.47 8.71
N LEU A 13 22.57 -0.97 9.79
CA LEU A 13 23.90 -1.38 10.24
C LEU A 13 23.98 -2.88 10.57
N LEU A 14 22.93 -3.45 11.17
CA LEU A 14 22.89 -4.86 11.53
C LEU A 14 22.85 -5.77 10.29
N TYR A 15 22.12 -5.39 9.23
CA TYR A 15 22.05 -6.17 7.98
C TYR A 15 23.38 -6.16 7.19
N ALA A 16 24.08 -5.03 7.17
CA ALA A 16 25.40 -4.91 6.54
C ALA A 16 26.49 -5.64 7.32
N LEU A 17 26.45 -5.62 8.66
CA LEU A 17 27.33 -6.41 9.54
C LEU A 17 27.08 -7.92 9.41
N ILE A 18 25.82 -8.36 9.23
CA ILE A 18 25.50 -9.78 9.06
C ILE A 18 26.03 -10.30 7.70
N LEU A 19 25.94 -9.52 6.63
CA LEU A 19 26.50 -9.89 5.32
C LEU A 19 28.04 -9.90 5.31
N SER A 20 28.69 -9.01 6.05
CA SER A 20 30.16 -9.00 6.18
C SER A 20 30.69 -10.09 7.12
N LEU A 21 29.92 -10.48 8.15
CA LEU A 21 30.23 -11.61 9.03
C LEU A 21 30.10 -12.96 8.31
N TYR A 22 29.10 -13.14 7.43
CA TYR A 22 28.93 -14.37 6.63
C TYR A 22 30.06 -14.58 5.60
N ALA A 23 30.64 -13.50 5.07
CA ALA A 23 31.77 -13.57 4.14
C ALA A 23 33.11 -13.94 4.80
N CYS A 24 33.21 -13.92 6.14
CA CYS A 24 34.48 -14.07 6.88
C CYS A 24 34.66 -15.45 7.55
N GLN A 25 33.66 -16.34 7.54
CA GLN A 25 33.71 -17.63 8.26
C GLN A 25 34.47 -18.75 7.55
N SER A 26 35.25 -18.47 6.50
CA SER A 26 35.99 -19.52 5.76
C SER A 26 37.40 -19.11 5.28
N ILE A 27 38.06 -18.14 5.95
CA ILE A 27 39.39 -17.65 5.52
C ILE A 27 40.46 -17.82 6.63
N PRO A 28 41.64 -18.41 6.33
CA PRO A 28 42.75 -18.56 7.28
C PRO A 28 43.32 -17.21 7.80
N ASP A 29 43.78 -17.21 9.05
CA ASP A 29 44.15 -16.01 9.84
C ASP A 29 45.19 -15.07 9.20
N SER A 30 46.02 -15.55 8.27
CA SER A 30 47.07 -14.76 7.62
C SER A 30 46.59 -13.75 6.58
N LYS A 31 45.30 -13.75 6.21
CA LYS A 31 44.71 -12.79 5.24
C LYS A 31 43.74 -11.77 5.85
N LYS A 32 43.52 -11.80 7.18
CA LYS A 32 42.55 -10.94 7.87
C LYS A 32 42.88 -9.44 7.83
N THR A 33 44.16 -9.07 7.89
CA THR A 33 44.60 -7.65 7.97
C THR A 33 44.55 -6.93 6.63
N THR A 34 44.88 -7.59 5.52
CA THR A 34 44.79 -7.00 4.17
C THR A 34 43.32 -6.87 3.73
N ASN A 35 42.47 -7.84 4.09
CA ASN A 35 41.05 -7.80 3.78
C ASN A 35 40.25 -6.84 4.68
N SER A 36 40.69 -6.53 5.91
CA SER A 36 40.00 -5.51 6.73
C SER A 36 40.18 -4.11 6.13
N LYS A 37 41.36 -3.81 5.57
CA LYS A 37 41.62 -2.53 4.90
C LYS A 37 40.87 -2.41 3.57
N ILE A 38 40.81 -3.50 2.80
CA ILE A 38 39.99 -3.56 1.57
C ILE A 38 38.49 -3.49 1.92
N ALA A 39 38.06 -4.08 3.03
CA ALA A 39 36.69 -3.99 3.52
C ALA A 39 36.38 -2.60 4.07
N GLU A 40 37.29 -1.92 4.75
CA GLU A 40 37.13 -0.53 5.20
C GLU A 40 37.14 0.46 4.03
N ASP A 41 37.99 0.27 3.02
CA ASP A 41 38.00 1.05 1.78
C ASP A 41 36.77 0.75 0.91
N ALA A 42 36.26 -0.49 0.92
CA ALA A 42 35.02 -0.85 0.27
C ALA A 42 33.81 -0.31 1.05
N VAL A 43 33.86 -0.29 2.38
CA VAL A 43 32.84 0.29 3.26
C VAL A 43 32.80 1.79 3.08
N SER A 44 33.94 2.49 3.07
CA SER A 44 34.03 3.93 2.83
C SER A 44 33.59 4.29 1.41
N LYS A 45 33.96 3.48 0.39
CA LYS A 45 33.41 3.61 -0.97
C LYS A 45 31.92 3.30 -1.01
N THR A 46 31.40 2.33 -0.25
CA THR A 46 29.95 2.08 -0.16
C THR A 46 29.21 3.13 0.67
N GLU A 47 29.87 3.83 1.59
CA GLU A 47 29.34 5.00 2.28
C GLU A 47 29.32 6.22 1.35
N GLU A 48 30.35 6.41 0.51
CA GLU A 48 30.33 7.37 -0.61
C GLU A 48 29.26 7.02 -1.66
N ILE A 49 29.04 5.73 -1.93
CA ILE A 49 28.01 5.25 -2.87
C ILE A 49 26.59 5.27 -2.25
N SER A 50 26.45 5.14 -0.92
CA SER A 50 25.15 5.17 -0.22
C SER A 50 24.67 6.57 0.20
N PHE A 51 25.53 7.58 0.07
CA PHE A 51 25.17 9.00 0.27
C PHE A 51 25.72 9.90 -0.82
N ALA A 52 25.64 9.47 -2.08
CA ALA A 52 25.53 10.43 -3.17
C ALA A 52 24.21 11.21 -2.97
N GLN A 53 24.24 12.25 -2.14
CA GLN A 53 23.33 13.38 -2.31
C GLN A 53 23.44 13.72 -3.79
N VAL A 54 22.42 13.38 -4.58
CA VAL A 54 22.31 13.93 -5.94
C VAL A 54 22.46 15.42 -5.72
N LYS A 55 23.56 16.00 -6.20
CA LYS A 55 23.86 17.42 -5.99
C LYS A 55 22.91 18.18 -6.90
N ILE A 56 21.65 18.25 -6.48
CA ILE A 56 20.56 18.91 -7.17
C ILE A 56 20.96 20.38 -7.29
N SER A 57 20.95 20.91 -8.51
CA SER A 57 21.27 22.31 -8.73
C SER A 57 20.31 23.20 -7.92
N PRO A 58 20.72 24.39 -7.49
CA PRO A 58 19.83 25.33 -6.79
C PRO A 58 18.53 25.58 -7.58
N LEU A 59 18.62 25.64 -8.91
CA LEU A 59 17.48 25.81 -9.81
C LEU A 59 16.50 24.63 -9.74
N ASN A 60 17.00 23.40 -9.77
CA ASN A 60 16.17 22.21 -9.64
C ASN A 60 15.56 22.08 -8.25
N ARG A 61 16.27 22.51 -7.20
CA ARG A 61 15.73 22.57 -5.84
C ARG A 61 14.61 23.59 -5.73
N GLU A 62 14.78 24.78 -6.31
CA GLU A 62 13.74 25.81 -6.38
C GLU A 62 12.47 25.28 -7.07
N MET A 63 12.61 24.54 -8.17
CA MET A 63 11.48 23.91 -8.85
C MET A 63 10.77 22.88 -7.96
N LEU A 64 11.51 21.99 -7.29
CA LEU A 64 10.94 20.97 -6.40
C LEU A 64 10.21 21.60 -5.20
N ASP A 65 10.77 22.64 -4.61
CA ASP A 65 10.19 23.38 -3.48
C ASP A 65 8.95 24.17 -3.93
N ALA A 66 9.00 24.82 -5.10
CA ALA A 66 7.85 25.52 -5.68
C ALA A 66 6.68 24.56 -5.94
N ALA A 67 6.96 23.35 -6.43
CA ALA A 67 5.94 22.32 -6.62
C ALA A 67 5.30 21.89 -5.29
N ALA A 68 6.11 21.67 -4.25
CA ALA A 68 5.65 21.28 -2.92
C ALA A 68 4.81 22.37 -2.21
N GLN A 69 5.05 23.65 -2.55
CA GLN A 69 4.36 24.82 -2.01
C GLN A 69 3.15 25.28 -2.85
N GLY A 70 2.93 24.66 -4.02
CA GLY A 70 1.87 25.08 -4.94
C GLY A 70 2.15 26.41 -5.65
N ASN A 71 3.41 26.87 -5.65
CA ASN A 71 3.80 28.15 -6.23
C ASN A 71 4.03 28.00 -7.75
N LEU A 72 2.92 28.01 -8.50
CA LEU A 72 2.94 27.85 -9.96
C LEU A 72 3.87 28.87 -10.66
N LYS A 73 3.88 30.12 -10.19
CA LYS A 73 4.72 31.17 -10.78
C LYS A 73 6.21 30.85 -10.65
N LYS A 74 6.69 30.53 -9.45
CA LYS A 74 8.10 30.15 -9.24
C LYS A 74 8.48 28.88 -9.99
N LEU A 75 7.55 27.92 -10.04
CA LEU A 75 7.74 26.67 -10.78
C LEU A 75 7.95 26.95 -12.28
N GLU A 76 7.08 27.77 -12.87
CA GLU A 76 7.18 28.18 -14.28
C GLU A 76 8.48 28.95 -14.55
N GLU A 77 8.83 29.91 -13.68
CA GLU A 77 10.09 30.64 -13.78
C GLU A 77 11.31 29.71 -13.74
N ALA A 78 11.32 28.71 -12.86
CA ALA A 78 12.42 27.74 -12.77
C ALA A 78 12.53 26.89 -14.04
N ILE A 79 11.40 26.40 -14.56
CA ILE A 79 11.37 25.61 -15.80
C ILE A 79 11.82 26.45 -17.00
N ASN A 80 11.40 27.72 -17.09
CA ASN A 80 11.84 28.63 -18.16
C ASN A 80 13.35 28.95 -18.09
N LYS A 81 13.95 28.91 -16.90
CA LYS A 81 15.40 29.02 -16.70
C LYS A 81 16.16 27.71 -17.00
N GLY A 82 15.46 26.64 -17.39
CA GLY A 82 16.06 25.35 -17.75
C GLY A 82 16.15 24.35 -16.60
N ALA A 83 15.30 24.46 -15.57
CA ALA A 83 15.17 23.38 -14.58
C ALA A 83 14.74 22.08 -15.28
N ASP A 84 15.33 20.96 -14.86
CA ASP A 84 14.92 19.64 -15.34
C ASP A 84 13.60 19.26 -14.68
N ILE A 85 12.51 19.25 -15.48
CA ILE A 85 11.15 18.90 -15.07
C ILE A 85 11.07 17.54 -14.35
N ASN A 86 12.00 16.62 -14.67
CA ASN A 86 12.04 15.25 -14.15
C ASN A 86 13.15 15.03 -13.13
N VAL A 87 13.75 16.11 -12.61
CA VAL A 87 14.80 16.01 -11.59
C VAL A 87 14.29 15.24 -10.38
N ARG A 88 15.18 14.40 -9.84
CA ARG A 88 14.93 13.59 -8.65
C ARG A 88 15.53 14.25 -7.43
N GLY A 89 14.64 14.62 -6.51
CA GLY A 89 14.92 15.17 -5.19
C GLY A 89 15.44 14.14 -4.20
N ASN A 90 15.38 14.50 -2.92
CA ASN A 90 15.59 13.56 -1.82
C ASN A 90 14.57 12.41 -1.93
N GLY A 91 15.01 11.18 -1.65
CA GLY A 91 14.18 9.99 -1.80
C GLY A 91 13.69 9.74 -3.22
N TYR A 92 14.39 10.28 -4.24
CA TYR A 92 14.00 10.23 -5.65
C TYR A 92 12.64 10.87 -5.99
N ALA A 93 12.11 11.74 -5.12
CA ALA A 93 10.84 12.42 -5.35
C ALA A 93 10.94 13.44 -6.51
N THR A 94 9.90 13.50 -7.35
CA THR A 94 9.80 14.49 -8.44
C THR A 94 8.90 15.66 -8.07
N ALA A 95 8.93 16.74 -8.84
CA ALA A 95 8.00 17.86 -8.68
C ALA A 95 6.54 17.41 -8.76
N LEU A 96 6.22 16.46 -9.66
CA LEU A 96 4.87 15.93 -9.82
C LEU A 96 4.41 15.17 -8.57
N MET A 97 5.27 14.38 -7.95
CA MET A 97 4.97 13.69 -6.70
C MET A 97 4.74 14.66 -5.54
N ASN A 98 5.59 15.68 -5.40
CA ASN A 98 5.47 16.68 -4.34
C ASN A 98 4.16 17.46 -4.45
N ALA A 99 3.83 17.95 -5.65
CA ALA A 99 2.57 18.66 -5.89
C ALA A 99 1.35 17.76 -5.68
N SER A 100 1.45 16.47 -6.01
CA SER A 100 0.38 15.50 -5.79
C SER A 100 0.14 15.23 -4.30
N LEU A 101 1.21 15.05 -3.52
CA LEU A 101 1.14 14.86 -2.08
C LEU A 101 0.61 16.11 -1.36
N SER A 102 1.10 17.29 -1.75
CA SER A 102 0.72 18.57 -1.15
C SER A 102 -0.64 19.12 -1.62
N ASN A 103 -1.37 18.38 -2.46
CA ASN A 103 -2.69 18.75 -2.97
C ASN A 103 -2.71 20.05 -3.81
N HIS A 104 -1.90 20.13 -4.87
CA HIS A 104 -1.87 21.29 -5.79
C HIS A 104 -2.29 20.93 -7.24
N PRO A 105 -3.60 20.82 -7.55
CA PRO A 105 -4.11 20.39 -8.86
C PRO A 105 -3.63 21.23 -10.05
N GLU A 106 -3.52 22.56 -9.87
CA GLU A 106 -3.05 23.48 -10.91
C GLU A 106 -1.59 23.20 -11.28
N VAL A 107 -0.74 23.00 -10.27
CA VAL A 107 0.67 22.63 -10.46
C VAL A 107 0.80 21.25 -11.10
N VAL A 108 0.02 20.26 -10.64
CA VAL A 108 -0.01 18.91 -11.25
C VAL A 108 -0.34 19.02 -12.74
N SER A 109 -1.41 19.74 -13.07
CA SER A 109 -1.84 19.94 -14.46
C SER A 109 -0.78 20.63 -15.31
N PHE A 110 -0.09 21.63 -14.75
CA PHE A 110 1.00 22.32 -15.43
C PHE A 110 2.20 21.39 -15.67
N LEU A 111 2.63 20.63 -14.66
CA LEU A 111 3.75 19.70 -14.76
C LEU A 111 3.49 18.62 -15.81
N LEU A 112 2.27 18.06 -15.86
CA LEU A 112 1.86 17.10 -16.89
C LEU A 112 1.94 17.69 -18.30
N LYS A 113 1.45 18.92 -18.49
CA LYS A 113 1.56 19.66 -19.77
C LYS A 113 3.00 19.89 -20.20
N LYS A 114 3.94 19.99 -19.25
CA LYS A 114 5.38 20.16 -19.50
C LYS A 114 6.14 18.84 -19.65
N GLY A 115 5.45 17.70 -19.67
CA GLY A 115 6.07 16.39 -19.92
C GLY A 115 6.73 15.77 -18.68
N ALA A 116 6.21 16.07 -17.48
CA ALA A 116 6.61 15.34 -16.28
C ALA A 116 6.31 13.84 -16.42
N LEU A 117 7.26 12.99 -16.00
CA LEU A 117 7.14 11.53 -16.06
C LEU A 117 6.09 11.05 -15.05
N ILE A 118 4.86 10.83 -15.54
CA ILE A 118 3.68 10.49 -14.73
C ILE A 118 3.84 9.22 -13.89
N ASN A 119 4.62 8.25 -14.39
CA ASN A 119 4.86 6.94 -13.76
C ASN A 119 6.25 6.83 -13.13
N ALA A 120 6.99 7.93 -12.97
CA ALA A 120 8.23 7.89 -12.20
C ALA A 120 7.94 7.39 -10.78
N GLN A 121 8.81 6.53 -10.25
CA GLN A 121 8.73 6.00 -8.90
C GLN A 121 9.90 6.51 -8.06
N ASP A 122 9.62 6.78 -6.80
CA ASP A 122 10.58 7.29 -5.84
C ASP A 122 11.34 6.15 -5.12
N GLU A 123 12.04 6.45 -4.01
CA GLU A 123 12.86 5.47 -3.29
C GLU A 123 12.07 4.32 -2.69
N VAL A 124 10.78 4.50 -2.38
CA VAL A 124 9.91 3.45 -1.85
C VAL A 124 9.10 2.78 -2.96
N GLY A 125 9.20 3.26 -4.20
CA GLY A 125 8.47 2.73 -5.34
C GLY A 125 7.10 3.40 -5.53
N GLU A 126 6.86 4.58 -4.98
CA GLU A 126 5.58 5.26 -5.14
C GLU A 126 5.64 6.31 -6.25
N ALA A 127 4.58 6.36 -7.05
CA ALA A 127 4.40 7.36 -8.10
C ALA A 127 3.49 8.51 -7.63
N ALA A 128 3.36 9.54 -8.47
CA ALA A 128 2.47 10.68 -8.19
C ALA A 128 1.03 10.24 -7.88
N LEU A 129 0.54 9.21 -8.59
CA LEU A 129 -0.80 8.66 -8.39
C LEU A 129 -0.99 8.12 -6.97
N THR A 130 -0.05 7.33 -6.46
CA THR A 130 -0.09 6.82 -5.07
C THR A 130 -0.04 7.96 -4.06
N ARG A 131 0.80 8.96 -4.32
CA ARG A 131 0.95 10.14 -3.44
C ARG A 131 -0.30 11.00 -3.35
N SER A 132 -1.13 11.03 -4.39
CA SER A 132 -2.40 11.76 -4.35
C SER A 132 -3.43 11.16 -3.41
N VAL A 133 -3.36 9.86 -3.08
CA VAL A 133 -4.34 9.21 -2.18
C VAL A 133 -4.16 9.63 -0.73
N SER A 134 -2.96 10.04 -0.32
CA SER A 134 -2.72 10.62 1.00
C SER A 134 -3.31 12.04 1.14
N SER A 135 -3.75 12.65 0.04
CA SER A 135 -4.45 13.94 0.06
C SER A 135 -5.95 13.73 0.29
N GLN A 136 -6.61 14.64 1.01
CA GLN A 136 -8.05 14.54 1.32
C GLN A 136 -8.95 14.82 0.10
N ASN A 137 -8.38 15.14 -1.07
CA ASN A 137 -9.09 15.51 -2.29
C ASN A 137 -8.72 14.58 -3.46
N ASN A 138 -9.70 13.88 -4.01
CA ASN A 138 -9.51 12.97 -5.14
C ASN A 138 -9.38 13.68 -6.49
N GLU A 139 -9.39 15.01 -6.54
CA GLU A 139 -9.20 15.78 -7.77
C GLU A 139 -7.88 15.42 -8.47
N ILE A 140 -6.77 15.34 -7.72
CA ILE A 140 -5.46 15.00 -8.29
C ILE A 140 -5.43 13.55 -8.78
N LEU A 141 -6.04 12.63 -8.02
CA LEU A 141 -6.21 11.24 -8.45
C LEU A 141 -6.88 11.20 -9.82
N ASN A 142 -7.99 11.93 -9.98
CA ASN A 142 -8.70 12.01 -11.25
C ASN A 142 -7.85 12.63 -12.35
N ILE A 143 -7.16 13.75 -12.10
CA ILE A 143 -6.27 14.38 -13.09
C ILE A 143 -5.22 13.38 -13.59
N LEU A 144 -4.57 12.66 -12.68
CA LEU A 144 -3.53 11.69 -13.01
C LEU A 144 -4.08 10.48 -13.77
N LEU A 145 -5.24 9.94 -13.38
CA LEU A 145 -5.90 8.86 -14.11
C LEU A 145 -6.29 9.29 -15.54
N HIS A 146 -6.87 10.47 -15.71
CA HIS A 146 -7.21 11.02 -17.04
C HIS A 146 -5.96 11.28 -17.90
N ALA A 147 -4.83 11.60 -17.27
CA ALA A 147 -3.55 11.79 -17.94
C ALA A 147 -2.81 10.45 -18.25
N GLY A 148 -3.41 9.30 -17.94
CA GLY A 148 -2.85 7.98 -18.25
C GLY A 148 -1.84 7.47 -17.24
N ALA A 149 -1.94 7.87 -15.97
CA ALA A 149 -1.14 7.27 -14.91
C ALA A 149 -1.40 5.76 -14.82
N ASN A 150 -0.34 4.98 -14.64
CA ASN A 150 -0.47 3.54 -14.48
C ASN A 150 -1.05 3.22 -13.09
N ILE A 151 -2.33 2.85 -13.09
CA ILE A 151 -3.10 2.49 -11.89
C ILE A 151 -2.61 1.20 -11.21
N ASN A 152 -1.90 0.34 -11.93
CA ASN A 152 -1.42 -0.97 -11.46
C ASN A 152 0.03 -0.92 -10.92
N LEU A 153 0.59 0.26 -10.66
CA LEU A 153 1.94 0.35 -10.07
C LEU A 153 1.94 -0.20 -8.64
N GLU A 154 2.94 -1.04 -8.37
CA GLU A 154 3.26 -1.53 -7.03
C GLU A 154 4.49 -0.82 -6.49
N ASN A 155 4.49 -0.53 -5.19
CA ASN A 155 5.68 -0.04 -4.51
C ASN A 155 6.70 -1.17 -4.29
N LYS A 156 7.87 -0.87 -3.72
CA LYS A 156 8.93 -1.87 -3.49
C LYS A 156 8.54 -3.00 -2.52
N LYS A 157 7.43 -2.87 -1.80
CA LYS A 157 6.86 -3.93 -0.94
C LYS A 157 5.81 -4.77 -1.68
N GLY A 158 5.53 -4.49 -2.94
CA GLY A 158 4.46 -5.14 -3.72
C GLY A 158 3.07 -4.59 -3.42
N ILE A 159 2.94 -3.47 -2.70
CA ILE A 159 1.64 -2.91 -2.34
C ILE A 159 1.11 -2.07 -3.51
N SER A 160 -0.08 -2.41 -4.00
CA SER A 160 -0.77 -1.67 -5.06
C SER A 160 -1.55 -0.45 -4.53
N LEU A 161 -1.95 0.45 -5.43
CA LEU A 161 -2.78 1.60 -5.09
C LEU A 161 -4.14 1.20 -4.48
N LEU A 162 -4.76 0.14 -5.01
CA LEU A 162 -6.01 -0.39 -4.48
C LEU A 162 -5.82 -1.00 -3.09
N GLU A 163 -4.70 -1.69 -2.84
CA GLU A 163 -4.38 -2.17 -1.50
C GLU A 163 -4.22 -1.04 -0.49
N TYR A 164 -3.58 0.06 -0.90
CA TYR A 164 -3.43 1.25 -0.07
C TYR A 164 -4.80 1.86 0.27
N ALA A 165 -5.65 2.07 -0.74
CA ALA A 165 -6.99 2.61 -0.56
C ALA A 165 -7.88 1.73 0.34
N ILE A 166 -7.77 0.41 0.22
CA ILE A 166 -8.45 -0.56 1.10
C ILE A 166 -7.88 -0.50 2.53
N SER A 167 -6.57 -0.47 2.70
CA SER A 167 -5.97 -0.37 4.04
C SER A 167 -6.37 0.93 4.77
N ASP A 168 -6.55 2.04 4.03
CA ASP A 168 -6.99 3.32 4.57
C ASP A 168 -8.52 3.48 4.65
N ARG A 169 -9.30 2.48 4.22
CA ARG A 169 -10.78 2.52 4.13
C ARG A 169 -11.32 3.71 3.34
N ASN A 170 -10.60 4.11 2.29
CA ASN A 170 -10.99 5.26 1.46
C ASN A 170 -12.00 4.83 0.38
N TYR A 171 -13.27 4.68 0.78
CA TYR A 171 -14.36 4.24 -0.12
C TYR A 171 -14.44 5.01 -1.44
N PRO A 172 -14.37 6.36 -1.47
CA PRO A 172 -14.41 7.10 -2.73
C PRO A 172 -13.25 6.76 -3.68
N VAL A 173 -12.03 6.61 -3.15
CA VAL A 173 -10.87 6.20 -3.96
C VAL A 173 -11.07 4.78 -4.45
N ILE A 174 -11.45 3.83 -3.59
CA ILE A 174 -11.67 2.43 -4.00
C ILE A 174 -12.67 2.36 -5.15
N LEU A 175 -13.84 3.01 -5.00
CA LEU A 175 -14.86 3.03 -6.05
C LEU A 175 -14.34 3.67 -7.35
N THR A 176 -13.60 4.77 -7.26
CA THR A 176 -12.97 5.42 -8.42
C THR A 176 -12.01 4.48 -9.13
N LEU A 177 -11.16 3.75 -8.40
CA LEU A 177 -10.19 2.82 -8.99
C LEU A 177 -10.88 1.64 -9.68
N LEU A 178 -11.94 1.09 -9.07
CA LEU A 178 -12.73 0.01 -9.66
C LEU A 178 -13.45 0.47 -10.93
N ASP A 179 -13.96 1.71 -10.97
CA ASP A 179 -14.59 2.29 -12.15
C ASP A 179 -13.59 2.53 -13.31
N HIS A 180 -12.30 2.73 -12.99
CA HIS A 180 -11.21 2.80 -13.98
C HIS A 180 -10.68 1.43 -14.42
N LYS A 181 -11.37 0.33 -14.08
CA LYS A 181 -11.03 -1.05 -14.47
C LYS A 181 -9.60 -1.44 -14.09
N ILE A 182 -9.19 -1.08 -12.87
CA ILE A 182 -7.93 -1.56 -12.29
C ILE A 182 -7.82 -3.08 -12.41
N ASP A 183 -6.61 -3.60 -12.59
CA ASP A 183 -6.38 -5.04 -12.51
C ASP A 183 -6.48 -5.49 -11.04
N VAL A 184 -7.56 -6.20 -10.73
CA VAL A 184 -7.83 -6.75 -9.39
C VAL A 184 -7.22 -8.14 -9.20
N LYS A 185 -6.62 -8.72 -10.25
CA LYS A 185 -5.97 -10.04 -10.22
C LYS A 185 -4.49 -9.90 -9.87
N SER A 186 -4.19 -9.19 -8.79
CA SER A 186 -2.81 -9.09 -8.29
C SER A 186 -2.32 -10.45 -7.79
N LYS A 187 -1.00 -10.61 -7.61
CA LYS A 187 -0.38 -11.88 -7.16
C LYS A 187 -0.87 -12.38 -5.79
N ASP A 188 -1.64 -11.58 -5.05
CA ASP A 188 -2.28 -11.97 -3.79
C ASP A 188 -3.77 -11.62 -3.81
N GLU A 189 -4.50 -12.14 -4.82
CA GLU A 189 -5.95 -11.98 -5.05
C GLU A 189 -6.81 -12.17 -3.79
N SER A 190 -6.34 -13.00 -2.86
CA SER A 190 -6.94 -13.24 -1.54
C SER A 190 -7.17 -11.95 -0.77
N THR A 191 -6.26 -10.99 -0.91
CA THR A 191 -6.06 -9.87 0.01
C THR A 191 -7.25 -8.92 0.06
N TYR A 192 -7.95 -8.66 -1.04
CA TYR A 192 -8.98 -7.62 -1.07
C TYR A 192 -10.24 -8.01 -0.31
N LEU A 193 -10.87 -9.13 -0.65
CA LEU A 193 -12.08 -9.59 0.04
C LEU A 193 -11.79 -9.98 1.50
N LEU A 194 -10.61 -10.54 1.78
CA LEU A 194 -10.18 -10.82 3.15
C LEU A 194 -10.04 -9.54 3.99
N LYS A 195 -9.37 -8.51 3.47
CA LYS A 195 -9.20 -7.23 4.19
C LYS A 195 -10.54 -6.53 4.41
N LEU A 196 -11.44 -6.56 3.41
CA LEU A 196 -12.78 -6.00 3.53
C LEU A 196 -13.59 -6.74 4.59
N ALA A 197 -13.54 -8.08 4.60
CA ALA A 197 -14.20 -8.89 5.63
C ALA A 197 -13.62 -8.67 7.04
N ASP A 198 -12.34 -8.33 7.16
CA ASP A 198 -11.65 -8.00 8.42
C ASP A 198 -11.97 -6.60 8.95
N TRP A 199 -12.61 -5.72 8.17
CA TRP A 199 -12.85 -4.36 8.66
C TRP A 199 -13.75 -4.30 9.90
N GLY A 200 -14.57 -5.33 10.13
CA GLY A 200 -15.33 -5.52 11.38
C GLY A 200 -14.45 -5.68 12.64
N THR A 201 -13.23 -6.19 12.52
CA THR A 201 -12.34 -6.54 13.64
C THR A 201 -11.67 -5.32 14.26
N ALA A 202 -11.44 -4.25 13.50
CA ALA A 202 -10.84 -3.02 14.00
C ALA A 202 -11.75 -2.22 14.96
N VAL A 203 -13.01 -2.63 15.10
CA VAL A 203 -13.99 -2.01 16.02
C VAL A 203 -13.86 -2.56 17.46
N GLY A 204 -12.97 -3.53 17.68
CA GLY A 204 -12.76 -4.20 18.98
C GLY A 204 -11.47 -3.83 19.73
N VAL A 205 -10.71 -2.81 19.31
CA VAL A 205 -9.51 -2.36 20.04
C VAL A 205 -9.81 -1.06 20.79
N ALA A 206 -9.85 -1.18 22.12
CA ALA A 206 -10.05 -0.10 23.07
C ALA A 206 -9.18 1.14 22.79
N GLY A 207 -9.80 2.32 22.83
CA GLY A 207 -9.09 3.52 23.29
C GLY A 207 -8.85 4.66 22.31
N LEU A 208 -9.64 4.86 21.25
CA LEU A 208 -9.61 6.14 20.51
C LEU A 208 -10.99 6.80 20.46
N ASN A 209 -11.09 7.87 21.25
CA ASN A 209 -12.11 8.91 21.13
C ASN A 209 -12.03 9.55 19.75
N GLY A 210 -13.14 9.51 19.00
CA GLY A 210 -13.39 10.40 17.87
C GLY A 210 -12.83 9.91 16.53
N ARG A 211 -13.67 9.21 15.77
CA ARG A 211 -13.87 9.40 14.33
C ARG A 211 -15.18 8.74 13.90
N GLU A 212 -16.20 9.59 13.89
CA GLU A 212 -17.33 9.65 12.96
C GLU A 212 -17.81 8.37 12.26
N ILE A 213 -19.02 7.94 12.65
CA ILE A 213 -20.15 7.49 11.82
C ILE A 213 -19.79 6.85 10.47
N HIS A 214 -19.84 5.50 10.36
CA HIS A 214 -19.71 4.80 9.09
C HIS A 214 -21.00 4.90 8.24
N PRO A 215 -20.89 5.16 6.93
CA PRO A 215 -21.84 4.68 5.93
C PRO A 215 -21.71 3.13 5.83
N SER A 216 -22.51 2.46 6.65
CA SER A 216 -22.40 1.06 7.08
C SER A 216 -22.78 0.02 6.02
N ASP A 217 -22.07 -1.11 5.99
CA ASP A 217 -22.27 -2.37 5.24
C ASP A 217 -22.51 -2.27 3.73
N LYS A 218 -23.40 -1.38 3.28
CA LYS A 218 -23.77 -1.14 1.89
C LYS A 218 -22.60 -0.67 1.04
N GLU A 219 -21.72 0.20 1.56
CA GLU A 219 -20.55 0.63 0.80
C GLU A 219 -19.52 -0.50 0.68
N GLU A 220 -19.28 -1.23 1.76
CA GLU A 220 -18.43 -2.42 1.77
C GLU A 220 -18.96 -3.49 0.82
N ILE A 221 -20.24 -3.85 0.93
CA ILE A 221 -20.95 -4.77 0.03
C ILE A 221 -20.87 -4.27 -1.40
N LYS A 222 -21.03 -2.98 -1.67
CA LYS A 222 -20.90 -2.41 -3.02
C LYS A 222 -19.49 -2.58 -3.58
N ILE A 223 -18.46 -2.40 -2.76
CA ILE A 223 -17.07 -2.64 -3.15
C ILE A 223 -16.82 -4.13 -3.38
N MET A 224 -17.22 -5.00 -2.44
CA MET A 224 -17.09 -6.45 -2.57
C MET A 224 -17.81 -6.97 -3.81
N GLN A 225 -19.02 -6.47 -4.08
CA GLN A 225 -19.78 -6.78 -5.29
C GLN A 225 -19.00 -6.42 -6.55
N LYS A 226 -18.48 -5.19 -6.64
CA LYS A 226 -17.67 -4.76 -7.80
C LYS A 226 -16.43 -5.64 -7.98
N LEU A 227 -15.72 -5.97 -6.90
CA LEU A 227 -14.56 -6.86 -6.97
C LEU A 227 -14.93 -8.25 -7.51
N ILE A 228 -16.03 -8.83 -7.02
CA ILE A 228 -16.54 -10.12 -7.50
C ILE A 228 -16.94 -10.04 -8.98
N ASP A 229 -17.60 -8.95 -9.40
CA ASP A 229 -17.98 -8.72 -10.81
C ASP A 229 -16.75 -8.57 -11.72
N MET A 230 -15.63 -8.09 -11.18
CA MET A 230 -14.33 -8.01 -11.86
C MET A 230 -13.57 -9.36 -11.83
N GLY A 231 -14.15 -10.40 -11.25
CA GLY A 231 -13.63 -11.77 -11.27
C GLY A 231 -12.76 -12.15 -10.07
N VAL A 232 -12.81 -11.38 -8.96
CA VAL A 232 -12.16 -11.81 -7.71
C VAL A 232 -12.88 -13.04 -7.15
N ASN A 233 -12.11 -14.10 -6.88
CA ASN A 233 -12.64 -15.36 -6.36
C ASN A 233 -13.09 -15.24 -4.90
N VAL A 234 -14.39 -15.38 -4.64
CA VAL A 234 -14.99 -15.34 -3.29
C VAL A 234 -14.42 -16.41 -2.34
N ASN A 235 -13.92 -17.51 -2.89
CA ASN A 235 -13.40 -18.66 -2.16
C ASN A 235 -11.87 -18.67 -2.08
N GLN A 236 -11.20 -17.59 -2.49
CA GLN A 236 -9.75 -17.52 -2.44
C GLN A 236 -9.24 -17.63 -1.01
N GLN A 237 -8.27 -18.53 -0.80
CA GLN A 237 -7.60 -18.70 0.48
C GLN A 237 -6.29 -17.93 0.51
N ASN A 238 -5.98 -17.28 1.63
CA ASN A 238 -4.63 -16.74 1.86
C ASN A 238 -3.64 -17.85 2.28
N LYS A 239 -2.41 -17.45 2.60
CA LYS A 239 -1.33 -18.34 3.05
C LYS A 239 -1.65 -19.16 4.31
N LYS A 240 -2.64 -18.74 5.11
CA LYS A 240 -3.13 -19.45 6.31
C LYS A 240 -4.33 -20.35 6.01
N GLY A 241 -4.79 -20.41 4.76
CA GLY A 241 -6.00 -21.14 4.38
C GLY A 241 -7.29 -20.37 4.66
N TRP A 242 -7.22 -19.10 5.07
CA TRP A 242 -8.43 -18.33 5.41
C TRP A 242 -9.13 -17.81 4.17
N THR A 243 -10.46 -17.98 4.12
CA THR A 243 -11.36 -17.33 3.15
C THR A 243 -11.96 -16.05 3.73
N ALA A 244 -12.53 -15.19 2.88
CA ALA A 244 -13.26 -14.01 3.34
C ALA A 244 -14.40 -14.37 4.30
N LEU A 245 -15.07 -15.51 4.06
CA LEU A 245 -16.12 -16.01 4.94
C LEU A 245 -15.57 -16.32 6.34
N MET A 246 -14.45 -17.03 6.46
CA MET A 246 -13.84 -17.35 7.76
C MET A 246 -13.46 -16.08 8.54
N VAL A 247 -12.87 -15.09 7.87
CA VAL A 247 -12.50 -13.82 8.51
C VAL A 247 -13.73 -13.05 9.00
N SER A 248 -14.79 -13.03 8.19
CA SER A 248 -16.02 -12.29 8.55
C SER A 248 -16.73 -12.85 9.80
N VAL A 249 -16.49 -14.11 10.14
CA VAL A 249 -17.19 -14.79 11.25
C VAL A 249 -16.86 -14.20 12.61
N GLU A 250 -15.62 -13.75 12.84
CA GLU A 250 -15.22 -13.24 14.16
C GLU A 250 -15.88 -11.90 14.50
N SER A 251 -16.00 -11.00 13.51
CA SER A 251 -16.20 -9.58 13.81
C SER A 251 -17.08 -8.83 12.80
N ALA A 252 -17.41 -9.43 11.64
CA ALA A 252 -18.19 -8.72 10.65
C ALA A 252 -19.69 -8.69 11.01
N PRO A 253 -20.41 -7.67 10.52
CA PRO A 253 -21.86 -7.64 10.52
C PRO A 253 -22.46 -8.87 9.81
N LEU A 254 -23.61 -9.34 10.30
CA LEU A 254 -24.32 -10.48 9.70
C LEU A 254 -24.63 -10.28 8.21
N SER A 255 -24.81 -9.03 7.78
CA SER A 255 -25.03 -8.62 6.38
C SER A 255 -23.87 -8.99 5.45
N ILE A 256 -22.62 -8.84 5.90
CA ILE A 256 -21.40 -9.19 5.13
C ILE A 256 -21.29 -10.71 5.00
N VAL A 257 -21.53 -11.44 6.09
CA VAL A 257 -21.54 -12.92 6.09
C VAL A 257 -22.60 -13.44 5.13
N GLN A 258 -23.82 -12.91 5.25
CA GLN A 258 -24.96 -13.24 4.38
C GLN A 258 -24.64 -12.94 2.90
N PHE A 259 -24.05 -11.76 2.63
CA PHE A 259 -23.65 -11.39 1.28
C PHE A 259 -22.63 -12.37 0.69
N LEU A 260 -21.58 -12.74 1.43
CA LEU A 260 -20.57 -13.70 0.98
C LEU A 260 -21.19 -15.07 0.67
N LEU A 261 -22.09 -15.55 1.52
CA LEU A 261 -22.83 -16.80 1.31
C LEU A 261 -23.71 -16.75 0.06
N ASP A 262 -24.41 -15.63 -0.16
CA ASP A 262 -25.22 -15.42 -1.36
C ASP A 262 -24.39 -15.33 -2.64
N LYS A 263 -23.10 -14.99 -2.53
CA LYS A 263 -22.12 -15.02 -3.61
C LYS A 263 -21.40 -16.37 -3.77
N GLY A 264 -21.84 -17.40 -3.05
CA GLY A 264 -21.31 -18.75 -3.20
C GLY A 264 -20.02 -19.01 -2.41
N ALA A 265 -19.83 -18.31 -1.28
CA ALA A 265 -18.79 -18.67 -0.33
C ALA A 265 -18.99 -20.11 0.19
N ASN A 266 -17.93 -20.91 0.11
CA ASN A 266 -17.92 -22.30 0.52
C ASN A 266 -17.77 -22.40 2.05
N VAL A 267 -18.86 -22.79 2.72
CA VAL A 267 -18.91 -23.01 4.16
C VAL A 267 -17.99 -24.14 4.64
N ASN A 268 -17.67 -25.09 3.76
CA ASN A 268 -16.89 -26.29 4.06
C ASN A 268 -15.39 -26.14 3.78
N SER A 269 -14.95 -24.98 3.29
CA SER A 269 -13.52 -24.70 3.17
C SER A 269 -12.86 -24.85 4.53
N LYS A 270 -11.63 -25.36 4.56
CA LYS A 270 -10.84 -25.55 5.78
C LYS A 270 -9.59 -24.71 5.71
N ASP A 271 -9.27 -24.04 6.81
CA ASP A 271 -7.98 -23.38 6.97
C ASP A 271 -6.85 -24.39 7.24
N ASN A 272 -5.63 -23.89 7.43
CA ASN A 272 -4.47 -24.75 7.68
C ASN A 272 -4.51 -25.47 9.04
N LEU A 273 -5.42 -25.10 9.95
CA LEU A 273 -5.69 -25.79 11.21
C LEU A 273 -6.83 -26.80 11.07
N GLY A 274 -7.43 -26.91 9.88
CA GLY A 274 -8.56 -27.79 9.59
C GLY A 274 -9.91 -27.21 10.01
N TRP A 275 -9.96 -25.93 10.42
CA TRP A 275 -11.17 -25.28 10.90
C TRP A 275 -12.00 -24.73 9.73
N THR A 276 -13.30 -24.92 9.82
CA THR A 276 -14.31 -24.34 8.92
C THR A 276 -14.83 -23.01 9.47
N ALA A 277 -15.57 -22.27 8.65
CA ALA A 277 -16.28 -21.07 9.13
C ALA A 277 -17.22 -21.38 10.31
N LEU A 278 -17.80 -22.58 10.35
CA LEU A 278 -18.68 -23.03 11.43
C LEU A 278 -17.92 -23.23 12.75
N ASP A 279 -16.71 -23.79 12.68
CA ASP A 279 -15.82 -23.97 13.84
C ASP A 279 -15.40 -22.62 14.43
N TRP A 280 -15.01 -21.68 13.55
CA TRP A 280 -14.71 -20.29 13.95
C TRP A 280 -15.92 -19.60 14.60
N ALA A 281 -17.13 -19.79 14.08
CA ALA A 281 -18.35 -19.16 14.61
C ALA A 281 -18.66 -19.66 16.02
N LYS A 282 -18.52 -20.97 16.23
CA LYS A 282 -18.70 -21.60 17.53
C LYS A 282 -17.66 -21.13 18.54
N ASN A 283 -16.39 -21.04 18.13
CA ASN A 283 -15.31 -20.56 18.99
C ASN A 283 -15.47 -19.08 19.37
N ALA A 284 -15.95 -18.25 18.44
CA ALA A 284 -16.22 -16.83 18.68
C ALA A 284 -17.51 -16.57 19.49
N GLY A 285 -18.35 -17.59 19.72
CA GLY A 285 -19.64 -17.44 20.40
C GLY A 285 -20.69 -16.67 19.60
N ARG A 286 -20.52 -16.57 18.27
CA ARG A 286 -21.42 -15.86 17.35
C ARG A 286 -22.56 -16.77 16.90
N GLU A 287 -23.51 -17.00 17.81
CA GLU A 287 -24.64 -17.92 17.58
C GLU A 287 -25.50 -17.52 16.37
N ASP A 288 -25.66 -16.22 16.13
CA ASP A 288 -26.35 -15.65 14.97
C ASP A 288 -25.73 -16.11 13.64
N ILE A 289 -24.41 -16.04 13.53
CA ILE A 289 -23.63 -16.49 12.36
C ILE A 289 -23.62 -18.02 12.29
N HIS A 290 -23.47 -18.70 13.43
CA HIS A 290 -23.46 -20.17 13.47
C HIS A 290 -24.75 -20.77 12.89
N GLN A 291 -25.91 -20.26 13.32
CA GLN A 291 -27.21 -20.70 12.80
C GLN A 291 -27.38 -20.38 11.31
N LEU A 292 -26.87 -19.23 10.86
CA LEU A 292 -26.87 -18.88 9.44
C LEU A 292 -26.03 -19.85 8.61
N LEU A 293 -24.82 -20.20 9.06
CA LEU A 293 -23.93 -21.13 8.36
C LEU A 293 -24.53 -22.53 8.23
N LEU A 294 -25.14 -23.08 9.30
CA LEU A 294 -25.84 -24.38 9.25
C LEU A 294 -26.94 -24.43 8.19
N LYS A 295 -27.68 -23.33 8.03
CA LYS A 295 -28.73 -23.22 7.00
C LYS A 295 -28.15 -23.31 5.58
N TYR A 296 -26.94 -22.81 5.35
CA TYR A 296 -26.28 -22.87 4.05
C TYR A 296 -25.56 -24.20 3.82
N GLU A 297 -24.98 -24.81 4.86
CA GLU A 297 -24.39 -26.15 4.79
C GLU A 297 -25.42 -27.21 4.37
N GLY A 298 -26.61 -27.19 4.97
CA GLY A 298 -27.70 -28.11 4.61
C GLY A 298 -28.24 -27.94 3.18
N LYS A 299 -27.91 -26.82 2.50
CA LYS A 299 -28.19 -26.61 1.07
C LYS A 299 -27.07 -27.08 0.17
N ALA A 300 -25.81 -27.02 0.62
CA ALA A 300 -24.65 -27.41 -0.18
C ALA A 300 -24.46 -28.94 -0.27
N GLY A 301 -25.05 -29.71 0.66
CA GLY A 301 -25.02 -31.17 0.66
C GLY A 301 -26.15 -31.88 -0.11
N LYS A 302 -26.97 -31.14 -0.88
CA LYS A 302 -28.07 -31.66 -1.71
C LYS A 302 -27.81 -31.36 -3.18
#